data_AF-A0A382HS32-F1
#
_entry.id   AF-A0A382HS32-F1
#
_cell.length_a   1.000
_cell.length_b   1.000
_cell.length_c   1.000
_cell.angle_alpha   90.00
_cell.angle_beta   90.00
_cell.angle_gamma   90.00
#
_symmetry.space_group_name_H-M   'P 1'
#
loop_
_entity.id
_entity.type
_entity.pdbx_description
1 polymer ?
#
loop_
_entity_poly.entity_id
_entity_poly.type
_entity_poly.pdbx_seq_one_letter_code
_entity_poly.pdbx_strand_id
1 'polypeptide(L)'
;MTWAESSSSLDVFLTTHIVKRLENKRQYTYHIIESAEDFHKLDFILALGGDGTILSLARAVAHRDTPILGVHLGKLGFLAEVTSDQMFTRLNQVVSGEYQIQKRMVLKGSVRCGEEDKTFYALNDFVVDRSASYRLLSCLLKSNGHMVAKYQADGLIVSTPTGSTAYSLAAGGPVVDPTVSS
;
A
#
# COMPACT_ATOMS: atom_id res chain seq x y z
N MET A 1 -7.25 8.34 -20.67
CA MET A 1 -8.54 8.91 -20.24
C MET A 1 -9.68 8.59 -21.18
N THR A 2 -9.41 8.32 -22.46
CA THR A 2 -10.41 7.96 -23.48
C THR A 2 -11.39 6.85 -23.08
N TRP A 3 -10.94 5.82 -22.35
CA TRP A 3 -11.82 4.75 -21.83
C TRP A 3 -12.79 5.24 -20.74
N ALA A 4 -12.33 6.12 -19.85
CA ALA A 4 -13.16 6.67 -18.79
C ALA A 4 -14.21 7.62 -19.38
N GLU A 5 -13.83 8.43 -20.38
CA GLU A 5 -14.75 9.34 -21.07
C GLU A 5 -15.81 8.59 -21.92
N SER A 6 -15.48 7.41 -22.45
CA SER A 6 -16.48 6.55 -23.11
C SER A 6 -17.48 5.92 -22.15
N SER A 7 -17.20 5.95 -20.84
CA SER A 7 -18.08 5.47 -19.79
C SER A 7 -18.72 6.69 -19.12
N SER A 8 -19.94 7.06 -19.55
CA SER A 8 -20.63 8.31 -19.17
C SER A 8 -20.99 8.45 -17.68
N SER A 9 -20.50 7.58 -16.80
CA SER A 9 -20.78 7.51 -15.37
C SER A 9 -19.54 7.60 -14.46
N LEU A 10 -18.36 7.94 -15.00
CA LEU A 10 -17.12 7.97 -14.22
C LEU A 10 -16.58 9.39 -14.02
N ASP A 11 -16.47 9.80 -12.76
CA ASP A 11 -15.74 11.00 -12.36
C ASP A 11 -14.27 10.65 -12.12
N VAL A 12 -13.36 11.25 -12.88
CA VAL A 12 -11.93 10.93 -12.84
C VAL A 12 -11.20 11.86 -11.87
N PHE A 13 -10.46 11.26 -10.93
CA PHE A 13 -9.58 11.98 -10.01
C PHE A 13 -8.11 11.62 -10.30
N LEU A 14 -7.25 12.63 -10.37
CA LEU A 14 -5.81 12.46 -10.62
C LEU A 14 -4.97 13.00 -9.47
N THR A 15 -3.88 12.30 -9.17
CA THR A 15 -2.89 12.80 -8.21
C THR A 15 -2.14 14.00 -8.78
N THR A 16 -1.69 14.90 -7.89
CA THR A 16 -0.83 16.04 -8.27
C THR A 16 0.41 15.61 -9.06
N HIS A 17 0.95 14.41 -8.81
CA HIS A 17 2.10 13.87 -9.52
C HIS A 17 1.81 13.60 -11.01
N ILE A 18 0.63 13.05 -11.32
CA ILE A 18 0.19 12.77 -12.70
C ILE A 18 -0.14 14.09 -13.40
N VAL A 19 -0.90 14.98 -12.75
CA VAL A 19 -1.30 16.28 -13.33
C VAL A 19 -0.09 17.14 -13.72
N LYS A 20 1.02 17.06 -12.98
CA LYS A 20 2.27 17.76 -13.32
C LYS A 20 2.92 17.25 -14.62
N ARG A 21 2.68 16.00 -15.00
CA ARG A 21 3.27 15.33 -16.18
C ARG A 21 2.31 15.19 -17.37
N LEU A 22 1.04 15.52 -17.17
CA LEU A 22 0.03 15.39 -18.20
C LEU A 22 0.25 16.45 -19.29
N GLU A 23 0.52 16.00 -20.51
CA GLU A 23 0.49 16.83 -21.71
C GLU A 23 -0.96 17.16 -22.07
N ASN A 24 -1.23 18.37 -22.55
CA ASN A 24 -2.57 18.84 -22.97
C ASN A 24 -3.66 18.75 -21.88
N LYS A 25 -3.39 19.34 -20.71
CA LYS A 25 -4.30 19.37 -19.54
C LYS A 25 -5.75 19.78 -19.81
N ARG A 26 -6.02 20.53 -20.88
CA ARG A 26 -7.38 21.01 -21.25
C ARG A 26 -8.19 20.01 -22.07
N GLN A 27 -7.56 18.92 -22.52
CA GLN A 27 -8.20 17.92 -23.37
C GLN A 27 -9.14 17.00 -22.59
N TYR A 28 -8.95 16.86 -21.27
CA TYR A 28 -9.63 15.88 -20.44
C TYR A 28 -10.32 16.53 -19.26
N THR A 29 -11.45 15.96 -18.83
CA THR A 29 -12.16 16.37 -17.61
C THR A 29 -11.70 15.52 -16.43
N TYR A 30 -11.19 16.16 -15.36
CA TYR A 30 -10.75 15.49 -14.15
C TYR A 30 -10.74 16.43 -12.95
N HIS A 31 -10.80 15.82 -11.76
CA HIS A 31 -10.55 16.46 -10.46
C HIS A 31 -9.14 16.15 -9.97
N ILE A 32 -8.63 16.96 -9.05
CA ILE A 32 -7.29 16.77 -8.47
C ILE A 32 -7.44 16.27 -7.03
N ILE A 33 -6.69 15.23 -6.69
CA ILE A 33 -6.50 14.76 -5.31
C ILE A 33 -5.43 15.64 -4.69
N GLU A 34 -5.83 16.54 -3.79
CA GLU A 34 -4.94 17.51 -3.15
C GLU A 34 -4.45 17.03 -1.79
N SER A 35 -5.26 16.21 -1.11
CA SER A 35 -4.93 15.65 0.20
C SER A 35 -5.34 14.18 0.32
N ALA A 36 -4.81 13.50 1.33
CA ALA A 36 -5.22 12.12 1.63
C ALA A 36 -6.72 12.01 2.00
N GLU A 37 -7.35 13.11 2.40
CA GLU A 37 -8.77 13.12 2.75
C GLU A 37 -9.68 12.95 1.53
N ASP A 38 -9.20 13.34 0.35
CA ASP A 38 -9.96 13.20 -0.90
C ASP A 38 -10.20 11.73 -1.26
N PHE A 39 -9.46 10.77 -0.68
CA PHE A 39 -9.70 9.35 -0.90
C PHE A 39 -11.09 8.88 -0.43
N HIS A 40 -11.71 9.58 0.53
CA HIS A 40 -13.09 9.29 0.95
C HIS A 40 -14.14 9.60 -0.11
N LYS A 41 -13.79 10.40 -1.13
CA LYS A 41 -14.67 10.78 -2.24
C LYS A 41 -14.61 9.77 -3.39
N LEU A 42 -13.74 8.76 -3.29
CA LEU A 42 -13.46 7.83 -4.38
C LEU A 42 -14.09 6.47 -4.08
N ASP A 43 -14.74 5.89 -5.09
CA ASP A 43 -15.29 4.54 -5.00
C ASP A 43 -14.22 3.45 -5.16
N PHE A 44 -13.14 3.75 -5.89
CA PHE A 44 -11.95 2.92 -6.01
C PHE A 44 -10.75 3.74 -6.48
N ILE A 45 -9.54 3.20 -6.32
CA ILE A 45 -8.30 3.83 -6.79
C ILE A 45 -7.55 2.88 -7.72
N LEU A 46 -7.14 3.38 -8.88
CA LEU A 46 -6.27 2.68 -9.82
C LEU A 46 -4.80 3.04 -9.56
N ALA A 47 -3.99 2.05 -9.19
CA ALA A 47 -2.54 2.18 -9.06
C ALA A 47 -1.85 1.61 -10.31
N LEU A 48 -1.15 2.46 -11.07
CA LEU A 48 -0.40 2.06 -12.25
C LEU A 48 1.10 2.01 -11.92
N GLY A 49 1.66 0.80 -11.83
CA GLY A 49 3.07 0.60 -11.52
C GLY A 49 3.33 -0.73 -10.80
N GLY A 50 4.51 -0.87 -10.20
CA GLY A 50 4.86 -2.07 -9.43
C GLY A 50 4.35 -2.06 -7.98
N ASP A 51 4.76 -3.07 -7.21
CA ASP A 51 4.39 -3.24 -5.80
C ASP A 51 4.70 -2.00 -4.95
N GLY A 52 5.83 -1.30 -5.22
CA GLY A 52 6.16 -0.05 -4.53
C GLY A 52 5.11 1.06 -4.68
N THR A 53 4.41 1.09 -5.82
CA THR A 53 3.31 2.04 -6.08
C THR A 53 2.10 1.69 -5.22
N ILE A 54 1.75 0.40 -5.17
CA ILE A 54 0.64 -0.11 -4.35
C ILE A 54 0.94 0.10 -2.87
N LEU A 55 2.17 -0.15 -2.42
CA LEU A 55 2.59 0.11 -1.04
C LEU A 55 2.50 1.59 -0.68
N SER A 56 2.94 2.47 -1.58
CA SER A 56 2.82 3.91 -1.39
C SER A 56 1.37 4.35 -1.28
N LEU A 57 0.51 3.82 -2.15
CA LEU A 57 -0.91 4.12 -2.13
C LEU A 57 -1.61 3.57 -0.88
N ALA A 58 -1.35 2.32 -0.51
CA ALA A 58 -1.91 1.70 0.70
C ALA A 58 -1.57 2.50 1.97
N ARG A 59 -0.35 3.06 2.06
CA ARG A 59 0.02 3.97 3.15
C ARG A 59 -0.74 5.30 3.11
N ALA A 60 -1.03 5.83 1.92
CA ALA A 60 -1.74 7.10 1.77
C ALA A 60 -3.24 6.95 2.07
N VAL A 61 -3.84 5.85 1.59
CA VAL A 61 -5.22 5.43 1.92
C VAL A 61 -5.33 5.15 3.42
N ALA A 62 -4.34 4.49 4.02
CA ALA A 62 -4.22 4.23 5.44
C ALA A 62 -5.43 3.49 6.02
N HIS A 63 -6.23 4.17 6.85
CA HIS A 63 -7.39 3.61 7.56
C HIS A 63 -8.71 3.80 6.79
N ARG A 64 -8.63 4.22 5.53
CA ARG A 64 -9.78 4.46 4.67
C ARG A 64 -10.13 3.18 3.92
N ASP A 65 -11.42 2.91 3.77
CA ASP A 65 -11.91 1.67 3.15
C ASP A 65 -11.95 1.72 1.61
N THR A 66 -11.28 2.68 0.98
CA THR A 66 -11.27 2.85 -0.47
C THR A 66 -10.50 1.70 -1.15
N PRO A 67 -11.16 0.87 -1.99
CA PRO A 67 -10.52 -0.25 -2.68
C PRO A 67 -9.41 0.20 -3.63
N ILE A 68 -8.36 -0.62 -3.75
CA ILE A 68 -7.22 -0.38 -4.64
C ILE A 68 -7.16 -1.47 -5.70
N LEU A 69 -7.17 -1.07 -6.98
CA LEU A 69 -6.83 -1.95 -8.09
C LEU A 69 -5.40 -1.66 -8.56
N GLY A 70 -4.49 -2.61 -8.37
CA GLY A 70 -3.12 -2.53 -8.81
C GLY A 70 -2.91 -3.10 -10.21
N VAL A 71 -2.40 -2.30 -11.14
CA VAL A 71 -2.04 -2.71 -12.49
C VAL A 71 -0.52 -2.61 -12.68
N HIS A 72 0.10 -3.75 -12.92
CA HIS A 72 1.52 -3.86 -13.16
C HIS A 72 1.88 -3.48 -14.60
N LEU A 73 2.76 -2.48 -14.75
CA LEU A 73 3.21 -1.98 -16.07
C LEU A 73 4.40 -2.77 -16.66
N GLY A 74 4.85 -3.83 -15.98
CA GLY A 74 5.94 -4.73 -16.36
C GLY A 74 5.64 -6.19 -16.01
N LYS A 75 6.63 -6.97 -15.53
CA LYS A 75 6.44 -8.38 -15.09
C LYS A 75 5.61 -8.48 -13.81
N LEU A 76 4.75 -9.49 -13.67
CA LEU A 76 3.88 -9.69 -12.48
C LEU A 76 4.63 -9.50 -11.15
N GLY A 77 4.04 -8.72 -10.25
CA GLY A 77 4.47 -8.54 -8.86
C GLY A 77 3.68 -9.41 -7.89
N PHE A 78 3.89 -9.21 -6.59
CA PHE A 78 3.15 -9.97 -5.55
C PHE A 78 1.81 -9.32 -5.20
N LEU A 79 1.69 -7.99 -5.34
CA LEU A 79 0.49 -7.23 -4.98
C LEU A 79 -0.37 -6.86 -6.19
N ALA A 80 0.27 -6.61 -7.33
CA ALA A 80 -0.41 -6.27 -8.58
C ALA A 80 -0.77 -7.52 -9.37
N GLU A 81 -2.05 -7.90 -9.38
CA GLU A 81 -2.55 -9.10 -10.07
C GLU A 81 -2.91 -8.84 -11.54
N VAL A 82 -3.02 -7.57 -11.94
CA VAL A 82 -3.48 -7.19 -13.28
C VAL A 82 -2.30 -6.68 -14.12
N THR A 83 -2.15 -7.21 -15.33
CA THR A 83 -1.18 -6.72 -16.31
C THR A 83 -1.78 -5.61 -17.17
N SER A 84 -0.93 -4.80 -17.80
CA SER A 84 -1.37 -3.69 -18.66
C SER A 84 -2.25 -4.12 -19.83
N ASP A 85 -2.04 -5.31 -20.40
CA ASP A 85 -2.85 -5.87 -21.49
C ASP A 85 -4.27 -6.26 -21.04
N GLN A 86 -4.45 -6.62 -19.76
CA GLN A 86 -5.75 -6.96 -19.18
C GLN A 86 -6.46 -5.77 -18.54
N MET A 87 -5.78 -4.64 -18.37
CA MET A 87 -6.25 -3.49 -17.61
C MET A 87 -7.67 -3.05 -17.98
N PHE A 88 -7.95 -2.80 -19.26
CA PHE A 88 -9.26 -2.30 -19.70
C PHE A 88 -10.37 -3.34 -19.50
N THR A 89 -10.06 -4.62 -19.70
CA THR A 89 -10.99 -5.73 -19.42
C THR A 89 -11.35 -5.76 -17.94
N ARG A 90 -10.36 -5.64 -17.04
CA ARG A 90 -10.60 -5.61 -15.59
C ARG A 90 -11.34 -4.36 -15.14
N LEU A 91 -11.02 -3.20 -15.72
CA LEU A 91 -11.73 -1.96 -15.45
C LEU A 91 -13.22 -2.06 -15.85
N ASN A 92 -13.54 -2.69 -16.99
CA ASN A 92 -14.93 -2.95 -17.36
C ASN A 92 -15.65 -3.83 -16.32
N GLN A 93 -14.98 -4.84 -15.75
CA GLN A 93 -15.54 -5.67 -14.68
C GLN A 93 -15.78 -4.87 -13.40
N VAL A 94 -14.88 -3.95 -13.05
CA VAL A 94 -15.07 -3.05 -11.90
C VAL A 94 -16.31 -2.19 -12.11
N VAL A 95 -16.48 -1.61 -13.31
CA VAL A 95 -17.65 -0.79 -13.65
C VAL A 95 -18.94 -1.60 -13.64
N SER A 96 -18.92 -2.87 -14.07
CA SER A 96 -20.10 -3.74 -14.02
C SER A 96 -20.39 -4.33 -12.63
N GLY A 97 -19.54 -4.05 -11.63
CA GLY A 97 -19.67 -4.61 -10.28
C GLY A 97 -19.20 -6.07 -10.16
N GLU A 98 -18.57 -6.62 -11.19
CA GLU A 98 -18.06 -7.99 -11.25
C GLU A 98 -16.64 -8.09 -10.66
N TYR A 99 -16.50 -7.75 -9.39
CA TYR A 99 -15.23 -7.84 -8.67
C TYR A 99 -15.41 -8.35 -7.24
N GLN A 100 -14.32 -8.76 -6.61
CA GLN A 100 -14.29 -9.12 -5.20
C GLN A 100 -13.27 -8.25 -4.48
N ILE A 101 -13.62 -7.79 -3.28
CA ILE A 101 -12.72 -7.04 -2.41
C ILE A 101 -11.98 -8.03 -1.52
N GLN A 102 -10.66 -8.10 -1.68
CA GLN A 102 -9.82 -8.84 -0.75
C GLN A 102 -9.29 -7.89 0.33
N LYS A 103 -9.67 -8.13 1.59
CA LYS A 103 -9.13 -7.37 2.72
C LYS A 103 -7.69 -7.83 3.00
N ARG A 104 -6.79 -6.88 3.18
CA ARG A 104 -5.39 -7.12 3.57
C ARG A 104 -5.13 -6.51 4.94
N MET A 105 -4.44 -7.24 5.81
CA MET A 105 -3.98 -6.72 7.10
C MET A 105 -3.01 -5.56 6.89
N VAL A 106 -3.12 -4.51 7.70
CA VAL A 106 -2.19 -3.39 7.76
C VAL A 106 -1.73 -3.21 9.20
N LEU A 107 -0.44 -3.02 9.41
CA LEU A 107 0.10 -2.66 10.73
C LEU A 107 -0.10 -1.17 10.98
N LYS A 108 -0.55 -0.82 12.18
CA LYS A 108 -0.49 0.53 12.73
C LYS A 108 0.64 0.58 13.76
N GLY A 109 1.62 1.43 13.52
CA GLY A 109 2.78 1.61 14.41
C GLY A 109 2.84 3.05 14.93
N SER A 110 3.20 3.21 16.21
CA SER A 110 3.43 4.54 16.80
C SER A 110 4.85 4.61 17.33
N VAL A 111 5.57 5.66 16.94
CA VAL A 111 6.92 5.96 17.42
C VAL A 111 6.80 7.13 18.38
N ARG A 112 7.15 6.89 19.65
CA ARG A 112 7.24 7.92 20.69
C ARG A 112 8.68 8.37 20.83
N CYS A 113 8.94 9.64 20.52
CA CYS A 113 10.24 10.27 20.76
C CYS A 113 10.02 11.57 21.54
N GLY A 114 10.33 11.56 22.83
CA GLY A 114 9.97 12.67 23.71
C GLY A 114 8.45 12.83 23.84
N GLU A 115 7.94 14.03 23.59
CA GLU A 115 6.51 14.38 23.72
C GLU A 115 5.69 14.14 22.44
N GLU A 116 6.35 13.88 21.29
CA GLU A 116 5.65 13.65 20.03
C GLU A 116 5.46 12.16 19.74
N ASP A 117 4.20 11.76 19.59
CA ASP A 117 3.81 10.45 19.07
C ASP A 117 3.53 10.57 17.56
N LYS A 118 4.33 9.88 16.73
CA LYS A 118 4.10 9.78 15.29
C LYS A 118 3.50 8.43 14.94
N THR A 119 2.40 8.44 14.20
CA THR A 119 1.70 7.21 13.77
C THR A 119 1.97 6.92 12.30
N PHE A 120 2.23 5.65 12.00
CA PHE A 120 2.53 5.13 10.68
C PHE A 120 1.66 3.92 10.38
N TYR A 121 1.48 3.64 9.09
CA TYR A 121 0.80 2.45 8.59
C TYR A 121 1.73 1.70 7.64
N ALA A 122 1.71 0.37 7.71
CA ALA A 122 2.52 -0.48 6.84
C ALA A 122 1.72 -1.70 6.36
N LEU A 123 1.64 -1.89 5.04
CA LEU A 123 1.04 -3.08 4.45
C LEU A 123 1.96 -4.29 4.59
N ASN A 124 3.28 -4.11 4.42
CA ASN A 124 4.24 -5.19 4.52
C ASN A 124 4.80 -5.30 5.94
N ASP A 125 5.67 -4.38 6.33
CA ASP A 125 6.44 -4.51 7.56
C ASP A 125 6.88 -3.15 8.14
N PHE A 126 7.15 -3.18 9.45
CA PHE A 126 7.96 -2.20 10.15
C PHE A 126 9.33 -2.80 10.45
N VAL A 127 10.38 -2.06 10.15
CA VAL A 127 11.76 -2.46 10.41
C VAL A 127 12.44 -1.46 11.32
N VAL A 128 13.01 -1.97 12.40
CA VAL A 128 13.89 -1.23 13.30
C VAL A 128 15.29 -1.80 13.09
N ASP A 129 16.22 -1.02 12.57
CA ASP A 129 17.60 -1.44 12.32
C ASP A 129 18.62 -0.51 12.99
N ARG A 130 19.88 -0.96 13.01
CA ARG A 130 21.00 -0.19 13.59
C ARG A 130 21.40 1.04 12.77
N SER A 131 20.74 1.31 11.64
CA SER A 131 21.07 2.36 10.69
C SER A 131 22.58 2.34 10.37
N ALA A 132 23.26 3.48 10.45
CA ALA A 132 24.70 3.60 10.21
C ALA A 132 25.59 3.11 11.37
N SER A 133 25.02 2.68 12.52
CA SER A 133 25.81 2.22 13.67
C SER A 133 26.39 0.84 13.41
N TYR A 134 27.65 0.60 13.80
CA TYR A 134 28.27 -0.72 13.78
C TYR A 134 27.91 -1.59 14.99
N ARG A 135 27.17 -1.06 15.97
CA ARG A 135 26.77 -1.79 17.18
C ARG A 135 25.44 -2.51 16.95
N LEU A 136 25.31 -3.71 17.53
CA LEU A 136 24.03 -4.41 17.59
C LEU A 136 23.01 -3.58 18.36
N LEU A 137 21.77 -3.58 17.85
CA LEU A 137 20.63 -3.05 18.59
C LEU A 137 20.31 -3.97 19.75
N SER A 138 19.91 -3.39 20.89
CA SER A 138 19.26 -4.14 21.96
C SER A 138 17.79 -3.77 22.01
N CYS A 139 16.92 -4.74 21.72
CA CYS A 139 15.48 -4.54 21.66
C CYS A 139 14.77 -5.38 22.72
N LEU A 140 13.88 -4.75 23.49
CA LEU A 140 12.98 -5.45 24.39
C LEU A 140 11.62 -5.61 23.69
N LEU A 141 11.25 -6.85 23.35
CA LEU A 141 9.97 -7.15 22.74
C LEU A 141 8.92 -7.40 23.82
N LYS A 142 7.81 -6.69 23.72
CA LYS A 142 6.61 -6.92 24.53
C LYS A 142 5.41 -7.22 23.63
N SER A 143 4.57 -8.16 24.06
CA SER A 143 3.26 -8.43 23.45
C SER A 143 2.20 -8.25 24.51
N ASN A 144 1.16 -7.46 24.21
CA ASN A 144 0.08 -7.13 25.15
C ASN A 144 0.59 -6.66 26.53
N GLY A 145 1.69 -5.89 26.56
CA GLY A 145 2.33 -5.40 27.78
C GLY A 145 3.29 -6.38 28.47
N HIS A 146 3.27 -7.66 28.11
CA HIS A 146 4.13 -8.69 28.70
C HIS A 146 5.45 -8.83 27.94
N MET A 147 6.56 -9.00 28.67
CA MET A 147 7.87 -9.24 28.07
C MET A 147 7.90 -10.61 27.39
N VAL A 148 8.26 -10.63 26.11
CA VAL A 148 8.43 -11.86 25.33
C VAL A 148 9.90 -12.25 25.29
N ALA A 149 10.76 -11.31 24.87
CA ALA A 149 12.18 -11.57 24.70
C ALA A 149 13.00 -10.27 24.68
N LYS A 150 14.31 -10.41 24.90
CA LYS A 150 15.31 -9.37 24.67
C LYS A 150 16.25 -9.84 23.56
N TYR A 151 16.35 -9.06 22.50
CA TYR A 151 17.19 -9.36 21.34
C TYR A 151 18.45 -8.51 21.32
N GLN A 152 19.53 -9.09 20.81
CA GLN A 152 20.69 -8.37 20.29
C GLN A 152 20.86 -8.75 18.82
N ALA A 153 20.62 -7.81 17.91
CA ALA A 153 20.54 -8.08 16.48
C ALA A 153 20.87 -6.85 15.63
N ASP A 154 21.03 -7.05 14.31
CA ASP A 154 21.12 -5.95 13.35
C ASP A 154 19.80 -5.17 13.24
N GLY A 155 18.68 -5.84 13.49
CA GLY A 155 17.35 -5.24 13.49
C GLY A 155 16.24 -6.19 13.93
N LEU A 156 15.03 -5.66 13.96
CA LEU A 156 13.79 -6.37 14.25
C LEU A 156 12.74 -6.00 13.19
N ILE A 157 12.09 -7.02 12.63
CA ILE A 157 11.04 -6.88 11.62
C ILE A 157 9.71 -7.32 12.25
N VAL A 158 8.69 -6.47 12.15
CA VAL A 158 7.30 -6.81 12.45
C VAL A 158 6.54 -6.78 11.12
N SER A 159 6.04 -7.92 10.68
CA SER A 159 5.49 -8.09 9.33
C SER A 159 4.03 -8.58 9.37
N THR A 160 3.24 -8.15 8.39
CA THR A 160 1.92 -8.74 8.10
C THR A 160 2.10 -10.05 7.32
N PRO A 161 1.03 -10.85 7.16
CA PRO A 161 1.05 -11.96 6.20
C PRO A 161 1.41 -11.53 4.77
N THR A 162 0.98 -10.34 4.34
CA THR A 162 1.33 -9.80 3.01
C THR A 162 2.83 -9.46 2.92
N GLY A 163 3.41 -8.92 3.99
CA GLY A 163 4.85 -8.63 4.07
C GLY A 163 5.73 -9.87 4.27
N SER A 164 5.15 -11.04 4.52
CA SER A 164 5.90 -12.28 4.74
C SER A 164 6.78 -12.66 3.54
N THR A 165 6.40 -12.25 2.33
CA THR A 165 7.14 -12.45 1.07
C THR A 165 8.07 -11.28 0.71
N ALA A 166 8.09 -10.22 1.54
CA ALA A 166 8.92 -9.04 1.35
C ALA A 166 10.21 -9.15 2.18
N TYR A 167 10.52 -8.15 3.02
CA TYR A 167 11.78 -8.13 3.75
C TYR A 167 11.86 -9.24 4.80
N SER A 168 10.71 -9.64 5.37
CA SER A 168 10.62 -10.80 6.26
C SER A 168 11.21 -12.06 5.61
N LEU A 169 10.90 -12.34 4.34
CA LEU A 169 11.43 -13.51 3.62
C LEU A 169 12.95 -13.43 3.44
N ALA A 170 13.47 -12.26 3.05
CA ALA A 170 14.90 -12.06 2.86
C ALA A 170 15.69 -12.17 4.18
N ALA A 171 15.05 -11.92 5.33
CA ALA A 171 15.60 -12.14 6.65
C ALA A 171 15.41 -13.58 7.19
N GLY A 172 14.87 -14.50 6.38
CA GLY A 172 14.66 -15.91 6.75
C GLY A 172 13.34 -16.20 7.47
N GLY A 173 12.40 -15.26 7.48
CA GLY A 173 11.05 -15.48 8.00
C GLY A 173 10.20 -16.43 7.13
N PRO A 174 9.16 -17.05 7.70
CA PRO A 174 8.29 -17.95 6.95
C PRO A 174 7.37 -17.19 5.98
N VAL A 175 6.94 -17.86 4.91
CA VAL A 175 5.85 -17.39 4.06
C VAL A 175 4.52 -17.68 4.76
N VAL A 176 3.65 -16.67 4.82
CA VAL A 176 2.33 -16.76 5.47
C VAL A 176 1.26 -16.37 4.45
N ASP A 177 0.19 -17.15 4.38
CA ASP A 177 -0.92 -16.87 3.48
C ASP A 177 -1.61 -15.54 3.86
N PRO A 178 -1.85 -14.61 2.91
CA PRO A 178 -2.47 -13.31 3.18
C PRO A 178 -3.87 -13.36 3.81
N THR A 179 -4.58 -14.49 3.73
CA THR A 179 -5.93 -14.68 4.30
C THR A 179 -5.90 -15.05 5.78
N VAL A 180 -4.74 -15.40 6.33
CA VAL A 180 -4.59 -15.67 7.76
C VAL A 180 -4.86 -14.38 8.53
N SER A 181 -5.92 -14.40 9.33
CA SER A 181 -6.25 -13.35 10.30
C SER A 181 -5.95 -13.86 11.71
N SER A 182 -5.43 -12.97 12.57
CA SER A 182 -5.28 -13.18 14.02
C SER A 182 -6.34 -12.38 14.75
#